data_AF-A0A9X3FMR4-F1
#
_entry.id   AF-A0A9X3FMR4-F1
#
_cell.length_a   1.000
_cell.length_b   1.000
_cell.length_c   1.000
_cell.angle_alpha   90.00
_cell.angle_beta   90.00
_cell.angle_gamma   90.00
#
_symmetry.space_group_name_H-M   'P 1'
#
loop_
_entity.id
_entity.type
_entity.pdbx_description
1 polymer ?
#
loop_
_entity_poly.entity_id
_entity_poly.type
_entity_poly.pdbx_seq_one_letter_code
_entity_poly.pdbx_strand_id
1 'polypeptide(L)'
;MEFTTYELAEFTNIRSTYAKTMYRLLKQWRTIGKKEFKIDDFKFLLNCPKSYSISDIDKRILKPIIKELAPYFKKLKVKKIKKNTRGNPVTGYLFTWKPEQTQHWIENNTA
;
A
#
# COMPACT_ATOMS: atom_id res chain seq x y z
N MET A 1 -1.63 17.64 -0.15
CA MET A 1 -1.10 16.54 0.70
C MET A 1 0.06 17.14 1.44
N GLU A 2 -0.08 17.32 2.75
CA GLU A 2 1.04 17.73 3.60
C GLU A 2 1.75 16.47 4.09
N PHE A 3 3.08 16.45 3.96
CA PHE A 3 3.93 15.42 4.55
C PHE A 3 4.52 15.98 5.83
N THR A 4 4.63 15.15 6.86
CA THR A 4 5.54 15.47 7.96
C THR A 4 6.99 15.36 7.49
N THR A 5 7.93 16.02 8.17
CA THR A 5 9.37 15.95 7.84
C THR A 5 9.90 14.52 7.85
N TYR A 6 9.42 13.69 8.78
CA TYR A 6 9.73 12.27 8.86
C TYR A 6 9.23 11.49 7.63
N GLU A 7 7.98 11.71 7.22
CA GLU A 7 7.40 11.03 6.05
C GLU A 7 8.08 11.44 4.75
N LEU A 8 8.56 12.67 4.65
CA LEU A 8 9.35 13.12 3.51
C LEU A 8 10.69 12.37 3.44
N ALA A 9 11.39 12.23 4.57
CA ALA A 9 12.65 11.48 4.64
C ALA A 9 12.46 9.98 4.33
N GLU A 10 11.35 9.38 4.77
CA GLU A 10 10.98 8.03 4.39
C GLU A 10 10.75 7.93 2.87
N PHE A 11 9.99 8.88 2.30
CA PHE A 11 9.65 8.91 0.88
C PHE A 11 10.85 9.08 -0.04
N THR A 12 11.84 9.90 0.32
CA THR A 12 13.05 10.11 -0.49
C THR A 12 13.92 8.85 -0.58
N ASN A 13 13.86 7.97 0.41
CA ASN A 13 14.62 6.72 0.43
C ASN A 13 13.99 5.59 -0.41
N ILE A 14 12.71 5.71 -0.76
CA ILE A 14 12.02 4.80 -1.68
C ILE A 14 12.51 5.08 -3.10
N ARG A 15 12.90 4.05 -3.86
CA ARG A 15 13.51 4.21 -5.18
C ARG A 15 12.51 3.97 -6.31
N SER A 16 11.70 2.91 -6.20
CA SER A 16 10.74 2.56 -7.24
C SER A 16 9.59 3.56 -7.32
N THR A 17 9.26 4.01 -8.54
CA THR A 17 8.08 4.86 -8.79
C THR A 17 6.79 4.21 -8.30
N TYR A 18 6.63 2.89 -8.52
CA TYR A 18 5.47 2.15 -8.02
C TYR A 18 5.42 2.12 -6.50
N ALA A 19 6.57 1.93 -5.84
CA ALA A 19 6.67 1.94 -4.38
C ALA A 19 6.36 3.32 -3.80
N LYS A 20 6.83 4.41 -4.43
CA LYS A 20 6.51 5.79 -4.03
C LYS A 20 5.01 6.07 -4.07
N THR A 21 4.36 5.73 -5.19
CA THR A 21 2.91 5.91 -5.33
C THR A 21 2.16 5.08 -4.29
N MET A 22 2.56 3.81 -4.11
CA MET A 22 1.91 2.95 -3.12
C MET A 22 2.14 3.41 -1.68
N TYR A 23 3.33 3.89 -1.32
CA TYR A 23 3.60 4.47 0.00
C TYR A 23 2.59 5.56 0.33
N ARG A 24 2.39 6.51 -0.59
CA ARG A 24 1.43 7.60 -0.41
C ARG A 24 0.01 7.08 -0.23
N LEU A 25 -0.41 6.12 -1.04
CA LEU A 25 -1.75 5.52 -0.96
C LEU A 25 -1.98 4.78 0.36
N LEU A 26 -1.00 4.00 0.83
CA LEU A 26 -1.12 3.24 2.08
C LEU A 26 -1.01 4.14 3.31
N LYS A 27 -0.19 5.20 3.25
CA LYS A 27 0.00 6.12 4.38
C LYS A 27 -1.30 6.86 4.76
N GLN A 28 -2.18 7.12 3.79
CA GLN A 28 -3.54 7.63 4.04
C GLN A 28 -4.38 6.72 4.95
N TRP A 29 -4.09 5.42 4.95
CA TRP A 29 -4.84 4.41 5.71
C TRP A 29 -4.01 3.86 6.89
N ARG A 30 -2.94 4.55 7.29
CA ARG A 30 -1.93 4.04 8.23
C ARG A 30 -2.50 3.55 9.57
N THR A 31 -3.57 4.17 10.05
CA THR A 31 -4.28 3.82 11.30
C THR A 31 -5.32 2.72 11.16
N ILE A 32 -5.73 2.40 9.92
CA ILE A 32 -6.71 1.34 9.64
C ILE A 32 -6.00 -0.01 9.41
N GLY A 33 -4.79 0.02 8.83
CA GLY A 33 -3.97 -1.18 8.67
C GLY A 33 -4.37 -2.09 7.51
N LYS A 34 -5.34 -1.67 6.68
CA LYS A 34 -5.73 -2.42 5.47
C LYS A 34 -6.29 -1.51 4.40
N LYS A 35 -6.03 -1.86 3.14
CA LYS A 35 -6.64 -1.22 1.98
C LYS A 35 -6.79 -2.20 0.84
N GLU A 36 -8.00 -2.26 0.28
CA GLU A 36 -8.30 -3.01 -0.92
C GLU A 36 -8.28 -2.09 -2.15
N PHE A 37 -7.71 -2.61 -3.23
CA PHE A 37 -7.75 -2.00 -4.55
C PHE A 37 -8.31 -2.99 -5.56
N LYS A 38 -9.31 -2.57 -6.34
CA LYS A 38 -9.74 -3.32 -7.52
C LYS A 38 -8.61 -3.34 -8.55
N ILE A 39 -8.55 -4.37 -9.39
CA ILE A 39 -7.46 -4.55 -10.35
C ILE A 39 -7.35 -3.37 -11.34
N ASP A 40 -8.48 -2.82 -11.78
CA ASP A 40 -8.50 -1.70 -12.73
C ASP A 40 -8.05 -0.40 -12.05
N ASP A 41 -8.56 -0.11 -10.85
CA ASP A 41 -8.12 1.04 -10.04
C ASP A 41 -6.63 0.94 -9.71
N PHE A 42 -6.16 -0.27 -9.36
CA PHE A 42 -4.75 -0.52 -9.06
C PHE A 42 -3.85 -0.24 -10.27
N LYS A 43 -4.26 -0.71 -11.45
CA LYS A 43 -3.52 -0.46 -12.70
C LYS A 43 -3.53 1.03 -13.05
N PHE A 44 -4.67 1.70 -12.88
CA PHE A 44 -4.81 3.12 -13.15
C PHE A 44 -3.95 3.97 -12.20
N LEU A 45 -4.09 3.77 -10.89
CA LEU A 45 -3.36 4.52 -9.86
C LEU A 45 -1.84 4.39 -9.99
N LEU A 46 -1.37 3.21 -10.41
CA LEU A 46 0.05 2.96 -10.60
C LEU A 46 0.56 3.33 -11.99
N ASN A 47 -0.30 3.76 -12.93
CA ASN A 47 0.06 3.91 -14.35
C ASN A 47 0.70 2.63 -14.91
N CYS A 48 0.09 1.47 -14.61
CA CYS A 48 0.54 0.18 -15.08
C CYS A 48 0.33 0.06 -16.61
N PRO A 49 1.34 -0.37 -17.38
CA PRO A 49 1.16 -0.64 -18.80
C PRO A 49 0.07 -1.69 -19.06
N LYS A 50 -0.75 -1.47 -20.10
CA LYS A 50 -1.83 -2.42 -20.47
C LYS A 50 -1.29 -3.79 -20.87
N SER A 51 -0.04 -3.87 -21.32
CA SER A 51 0.64 -5.11 -21.70
C SER A 51 0.99 -6.02 -20.51
N TYR A 52 0.96 -5.50 -19.28
CA TYR A 52 1.34 -6.30 -18.12
C TYR A 52 0.29 -7.35 -17.81
N SER A 53 0.73 -8.61 -17.86
CA SER A 53 -0.04 -9.73 -17.32
C SER A 53 -0.09 -9.65 -15.79
N ILE A 54 -0.94 -10.48 -15.17
CA ILE A 54 -0.97 -10.61 -13.71
C ILE A 54 0.39 -11.04 -13.16
N SER A 55 1.07 -11.93 -13.87
CA SER A 55 2.42 -12.39 -13.52
C SER A 55 3.45 -11.26 -13.59
N ASP A 56 3.33 -10.35 -14.56
CA ASP A 56 4.19 -9.17 -14.65
C ASP A 56 3.94 -8.20 -13.51
N ILE A 57 2.67 -7.98 -13.15
CA ILE A 57 2.30 -7.15 -11.99
C ILE A 57 2.92 -7.72 -10.72
N ASP A 58 2.85 -9.04 -10.51
CA ASP A 58 3.45 -9.67 -9.33
C ASP A 58 4.97 -9.43 -9.26
N LYS A 59 5.66 -9.67 -10.38
CA LYS A 59 7.13 -9.63 -10.44
C LYS A 59 7.67 -8.20 -10.43
N ARG A 60 7.04 -7.29 -11.18
CA ARG A 60 7.57 -5.95 -11.48
C ARG A 60 6.96 -4.85 -10.62
N ILE A 61 5.81 -5.10 -9.99
CA ILE A 61 5.08 -4.09 -9.19
C ILE A 61 4.95 -4.54 -7.73
N LEU A 62 4.31 -5.69 -7.47
CA LEU A 62 4.05 -6.11 -6.08
C LEU A 62 5.33 -6.47 -5.33
N LYS A 63 6.24 -7.23 -5.96
CA LYS A 63 7.52 -7.61 -5.33
C LYS A 63 8.37 -6.39 -4.91
N PRO A 64 8.62 -5.38 -5.77
CA PRO A 64 9.36 -4.19 -5.33
C PRO A 64 8.59 -3.37 -4.30
N ILE A 65 7.27 -3.20 -4.43
CA ILE A 65 6.44 -2.53 -3.43
C ILE A 65 6.62 -3.18 -2.05
N ILE A 66 6.44 -4.50 -1.94
CA ILE A 66 6.54 -5.19 -0.66
C ILE A 66 7.94 -5.05 -0.07
N LYS A 67 8.98 -5.18 -0.90
CA LYS A 67 10.38 -5.08 -0.46
C LYS A 67 10.72 -3.68 0.05
N GLU A 68 10.40 -2.64 -0.71
CA GLU A 68 10.75 -1.27 -0.37
C GLU A 68 9.87 -0.70 0.74
N LEU A 69 8.62 -1.16 0.87
CA LEU A 69 7.68 -0.65 1.88
C LEU A 69 7.70 -1.41 3.21
N ALA A 70 8.31 -2.60 3.27
CA ALA A 70 8.43 -3.39 4.49
C ALA A 70 9.04 -2.63 5.70
N PRO A 71 10.04 -1.75 5.53
CA PRO A 71 10.59 -0.96 6.64
C PRO A 71 9.59 0.04 7.24
N TYR A 72 8.68 0.57 6.41
CA TYR A 72 7.75 1.63 6.80
C TYR A 72 6.39 1.09 7.27
N PHE A 73 5.99 -0.09 6.78
CA PHE A 73 4.72 -0.74 7.14
C PHE A 73 4.97 -2.09 7.82
N LYS A 74 4.83 -2.11 9.16
CA LYS A 74 5.09 -3.31 9.96
C LYS A 74 4.14 -4.44 9.57
N LYS A 75 4.70 -5.63 9.29
CA LYS A 75 3.96 -6.83 8.84
C LYS A 75 3.15 -6.60 7.55
N LEU A 76 3.66 -5.80 6.61
CA LEU A 76 3.03 -5.60 5.31
C LEU A 76 2.86 -6.93 4.56
N LYS A 77 1.63 -7.19 4.10
CA LYS A 77 1.26 -8.35 3.28
C LYS A 77 0.31 -7.93 2.17
N VAL A 78 0.33 -8.69 1.07
CA VAL A 78 -0.59 -8.53 -0.04
C VAL A 78 -1.28 -9.85 -0.32
N LYS A 79 -2.61 -9.84 -0.36
CA LYS A 79 -3.44 -10.98 -0.77
C LYS A 79 -4.11 -10.66 -2.09
N LYS A 80 -4.07 -11.60 -3.03
CA LYS A 80 -4.85 -11.52 -4.27
C LYS A 80 -6.30 -11.87 -3.99
N ILE A 81 -7.20 -10.99 -4.40
CA ILE A 81 -8.64 -11.24 -4.38
C ILE A 81 -8.99 -11.87 -5.71
N LYS A 82 -9.63 -13.04 -5.67
CA LYS A 82 -10.04 -13.79 -6.85
C LYS A 82 -11.55 -13.94 -6.86
N LYS A 83 -12.16 -13.87 -8.03
CA LYS A 83 -13.57 -14.21 -8.20
C LYS A 83 -13.74 -15.73 -8.22
N ASN A 84 -14.76 -16.24 -7.53
CA ASN A 84 -15.11 -17.66 -7.55
C ASN A 84 -15.90 -18.01 -8.82
N THR A 85 -15.23 -17.93 -9.96
CA THR A 85 -15.76 -18.27 -11.29
C THR A 85 -14.71 -19.09 -12.04
N ARG A 86 -15.10 -19.72 -13.16
CA ARG A 86 -14.16 -20.49 -14.01
C ARG A 86 -12.87 -19.69 -14.27
N GLY A 87 -11.72 -20.30 -13.97
CA GLY A 87 -10.39 -19.69 -14.12
C GLY A 87 -9.92 -18.82 -12.94
N ASN A 88 -10.76 -18.58 -11.93
CA ASN A 88 -10.45 -17.80 -10.72
C ASN A 88 -9.68 -16.49 -10.98
N PRO A 89 -10.21 -15.59 -11.84
CA PRO A 89 -9.51 -14.38 -12.22
C PRO A 89 -9.26 -13.48 -11.00
N VAL A 90 -8.09 -12.83 -10.97
CA VAL A 90 -7.77 -11.85 -9.92
C VAL A 90 -8.53 -10.56 -10.20
N THR A 91 -9.31 -10.12 -9.23
CA THR A 91 -10.16 -8.92 -9.31
C THR A 91 -9.62 -7.76 -8.50
N GLY A 92 -8.62 -8.00 -7.65
CA GLY A 92 -8.02 -6.97 -6.83
C GLY A 92 -6.91 -7.47 -5.91
N TYR A 93 -6.38 -6.53 -5.13
CA TYR A 93 -5.32 -6.77 -4.17
C TYR A 93 -5.70 -6.14 -2.83
N LEU A 94 -5.60 -6.95 -1.77
CA LEU A 94 -5.77 -6.50 -0.38
C LEU A 94 -4.39 -6.34 0.24
N PHE A 95 -4.04 -5.10 0.57
CA PHE A 95 -2.88 -4.77 1.38
C PHE A 95 -3.28 -4.75 2.85
N THR A 96 -2.46 -5.36 3.70
CA THR A 96 -2.66 -5.38 5.16
C THR A 96 -1.33 -5.15 5.87
N TRP A 97 -1.35 -4.38 6.96
CA TRP A 97 -0.20 -4.11 7.83
C TRP A 97 -0.69 -3.91 9.27
N LYS A 98 0.23 -3.86 10.23
CA LYS A 98 -0.09 -3.48 11.61
C LYS A 98 -0.43 -1.99 11.62
N PRO A 99 -1.66 -1.57 12.01
CA PRO A 99 -2.00 -0.17 12.05
C PRO A 99 -1.13 0.60 13.04
N GLU A 100 -0.84 1.86 12.70
CA GLU A 100 -0.15 2.79 13.58
C GLU A 100 -1.08 3.19 14.74
N GLN A 101 -0.55 3.17 15.96
CA GLN A 101 -1.27 3.68 17.13
C GLN A 101 -1.20 5.19 17.10
N THR A 102 -2.33 5.87 16.97
CA THR A 102 -2.41 7.30 17.28
C THR A 102 -2.36 7.44 18.79
N GLN A 103 -1.43 8.23 19.32
CA GLN A 103 -1.48 8.57 20.74
C GLN A 103 -2.84 9.19 21.04
N HIS A 104 -3.53 8.65 22.04
CA HIS A 104 -4.73 9.26 22.59
C HIS A 104 -4.28 10.55 23.28
N TRP A 105 -4.89 11.69 22.94
CA TRP A 105 -4.72 12.90 23.75
C TRP A 105 -5.22 12.58 25.16
N ILE A 106 -4.32 12.51 26.13
CA ILE A 106 -4.70 12.55 27.54
C ILE A 106 -5.00 14.02 27.82
N GLU A 107 -6.28 14.38 27.94
CA GLU A 107 -6.66 15.65 28.54
C GLU A 107 -6.18 15.63 29.99
N ASN A 108 -5.04 16.28 30.26
CA ASN A 108 -4.67 16.66 31.61
C ASN A 108 -5.58 17.82 32.01
N ASN A 109 -6.82 17.52 32.41
CA ASN A 109 -7.66 18.48 33.09
C ASN A 109 -7.06 18.69 34.49
N THR A 110 -6.20 19.70 34.59
CA THR A 110 -5.55 20.08 35.84
C THR A 110 -6.56 20.93 36.61
N ALA A 111 -6.98 20.40 37.76
CA ALA A 111 -7.53 21.04 38.97
C ALA A 111 -8.44 22.26 38.80
#